data_AF-A0A318ZYD1-F1
#
_entry.id   AF-A0A318ZYD1-F1
#
_cell.length_a   1.000
_cell.length_b   1.000
_cell.length_c   1.000
_cell.angle_alpha   90.00
_cell.angle_beta   90.00
_cell.angle_gamma   90.00
#
_symmetry.space_group_name_H-M   'P 1'
#
loop_
_entity.id
_entity.type
_entity.pdbx_description
1 polymer ?
#
loop_
_entity_poly.entity_id
_entity_poly.type
_entity_poly.pdbx_seq_one_letter_code
_entity_poly.pdbx_strand_id
1 'polypeptide(L)'
;MASSSLQRFFDAVATLIGEENISRTPGHGALQGPHGQHSYADPFALHDKHDPIGALRPKQVPEVQEILRLANAHRTEALFPVKKGCVVLDLHHMNRIIEINEESAYTIVEPGVSFFDLYHEIKKRGLNLWPSVPAIGWGSVLGNTLDRGFGYTPQGEHSQLQCGMEVVLPTGELIRTGMGAMKDSALFPLFKDGYGPSMDVLFYQSNLGVVTKIGMHITPAPEAYATVEVSIPQESDLVPLVGSLSDLMRRSVILNSPSIANIFRIALTSQNPEVLAEMKKYINPGSCVPYSALEEIRTRQGWGFWKAYFSLYPPVEVLPGLLKTIQRAA
;
A
#
# COMPACT_ATOMS: atom_id res chain seq x y z
N MET A 1 20.66 -27.47 5.40
CA MET A 1 20.49 -27.66 6.85
C MET A 1 20.78 -26.33 7.52
N ALA A 2 19.88 -25.85 8.38
CA ALA A 2 20.11 -24.62 9.14
C ALA A 2 21.40 -24.73 9.98
N SER A 3 22.13 -23.64 10.16
CA SER A 3 23.30 -23.64 11.05
C SER A 3 22.85 -23.91 12.49
N SER A 4 23.71 -24.50 13.32
CA SER A 4 23.42 -24.74 14.74
C SER A 4 23.06 -23.45 15.50
N SER A 5 23.52 -22.29 15.05
CA SER A 5 23.14 -20.99 15.64
C SER A 5 21.70 -20.61 15.34
N LEU A 6 21.25 -20.83 14.11
CA LEU A 6 19.90 -20.48 13.66
C LEU A 6 18.84 -21.37 14.32
N GLN A 7 19.14 -22.66 14.49
CA GLN A 7 18.23 -23.55 15.22
C GLN A 7 18.05 -23.12 16.68
N ARG A 8 19.17 -22.80 17.37
CA ARG A 8 19.11 -22.23 18.72
C ARG A 8 18.35 -20.91 18.79
N PHE A 9 18.46 -20.07 17.76
CA PHE A 9 17.68 -18.83 17.67
C PHE A 9 16.17 -19.13 17.57
N PHE A 10 15.75 -20.03 16.68
CA PHE A 10 14.35 -20.45 16.63
C PHE A 10 13.85 -21.04 17.94
N ASP A 11 14.65 -21.90 18.58
CA ASP A 11 14.28 -22.52 19.86
C ASP A 11 14.14 -21.47 20.98
N ALA A 12 15.01 -20.45 21.00
CA ALA A 12 14.90 -19.33 21.93
C ALA A 12 13.68 -18.43 21.66
N VAL A 13 13.32 -18.23 20.39
CA VAL A 13 12.09 -17.50 20.06
C VAL A 13 10.84 -18.35 20.35
N ALA A 14 10.93 -19.67 20.25
CA ALA A 14 9.81 -20.57 20.53
C ALA A 14 9.36 -20.51 21.99
N THR A 15 10.30 -20.33 22.92
CA THR A 15 9.97 -20.15 24.34
C THR A 15 9.31 -18.81 24.63
N LEU A 16 9.50 -17.81 23.75
CA LEU A 16 8.92 -16.47 23.86
C LEU A 16 7.51 -16.40 23.26
N ILE A 17 7.35 -16.82 22.00
CA ILE A 17 6.10 -16.63 21.25
C ILE A 17 5.30 -17.93 21.05
N GLY A 18 5.79 -19.09 21.50
CA GLY A 18 5.16 -20.39 21.26
C GLY A 18 5.51 -20.98 19.89
N GLU A 19 5.63 -22.31 19.84
CA GLU A 19 6.03 -23.04 18.61
C GLU A 19 4.99 -22.89 17.48
N GLU A 20 3.72 -22.68 17.81
CA GLU A 20 2.65 -22.44 16.84
C GLU A 20 2.82 -21.12 16.06
N ASN A 21 3.54 -20.15 16.64
CA ASN A 21 3.83 -18.86 16.03
C ASN A 21 5.19 -18.85 15.30
N ILE A 22 5.81 -20.02 15.12
CA ILE A 22 7.05 -20.20 14.36
C ILE A 22 6.80 -21.07 13.13
N SER A 23 7.30 -20.60 12.00
CA SER A 23 7.49 -21.41 10.81
C SER A 23 8.96 -21.76 10.66
N ARG A 24 9.27 -23.06 10.65
CA ARG A 24 10.61 -23.59 10.31
C ARG A 24 10.70 -24.07 8.87
N THR A 25 9.69 -23.73 8.06
CA THR A 25 9.61 -24.02 6.63
C THR A 25 9.13 -22.77 5.88
N PRO A 26 9.23 -22.72 4.54
CA PRO A 26 8.79 -21.55 3.78
C PRO A 26 7.27 -21.28 3.79
N GLY A 27 6.44 -22.23 4.26
CA GLY A 27 4.97 -22.13 4.10
C GLY A 27 4.11 -22.35 5.33
N HIS A 28 4.63 -22.91 6.43
CA HIS A 28 3.80 -23.17 7.61
C HIS A 28 3.26 -21.86 8.22
N GLY A 29 1.93 -21.74 8.27
CA GLY A 29 1.20 -20.59 8.82
C GLY A 29 1.32 -19.30 8.01
N ALA A 30 1.78 -19.38 6.75
CA ALA A 30 1.63 -18.30 5.79
C ALA A 30 0.17 -18.10 5.40
N LEU A 31 -0.23 -16.84 5.19
CA LEU A 31 -1.53 -16.49 4.62
C LEU A 31 -1.66 -17.06 3.19
N GLN A 32 -2.91 -17.23 2.74
CA GLN A 32 -3.18 -17.69 1.39
C GLN A 32 -2.83 -16.59 0.38
N GLY A 33 -1.96 -16.91 -0.57
CA GLY A 33 -1.53 -16.03 -1.65
C GLY A 33 -2.50 -15.98 -2.84
N PRO A 34 -2.18 -15.16 -3.86
CA PRO A 34 -3.03 -14.89 -5.03
C PRO A 34 -3.40 -16.13 -5.88
N HIS A 35 -2.63 -17.20 -5.78
CA HIS A 35 -2.81 -18.45 -6.53
C HIS A 35 -3.18 -19.61 -5.60
N GLY A 36 -3.70 -19.32 -4.41
CA GLY A 36 -4.11 -20.32 -3.42
C GLY A 36 -2.96 -20.98 -2.66
N GLN A 37 -1.73 -20.52 -2.86
CA GLN A 37 -0.54 -21.04 -2.19
C GLN A 37 -0.42 -20.54 -0.74
N HIS A 38 0.09 -21.38 0.15
CA HIS A 38 0.48 -20.98 1.51
C HIS A 38 2.01 -20.94 1.58
N SER A 39 2.59 -19.80 1.23
CA SER A 39 4.03 -19.61 1.15
C SER A 39 4.40 -18.17 1.44
N TYR A 40 5.50 -17.97 2.17
CA TYR A 40 6.14 -16.66 2.32
C TYR A 40 7.07 -16.33 1.14
N ALA A 41 7.25 -17.25 0.19
CA ALA A 41 8.03 -16.99 -1.01
C ALA A 41 7.29 -16.07 -1.99
N ASP A 42 8.06 -15.36 -2.82
CA ASP A 42 7.53 -14.45 -3.83
C ASP A 42 6.61 -15.21 -4.83
N PRO A 43 5.31 -14.85 -4.91
CA PRO A 43 4.37 -15.48 -5.82
C PRO A 43 4.62 -15.15 -7.31
N PHE A 44 5.41 -14.11 -7.60
CA PHE A 44 5.64 -13.57 -8.95
C PHE A 44 7.13 -13.53 -9.34
N ALA A 45 7.98 -14.34 -8.69
CA ALA A 45 9.42 -14.35 -8.94
C ALA A 45 9.76 -14.58 -10.43
N LEU A 46 10.49 -13.63 -11.04
CA LEU A 46 10.96 -13.71 -12.43
C LEU A 46 12.27 -14.49 -12.59
N HIS A 47 13.09 -14.55 -11.54
CA HIS A 47 14.42 -15.17 -11.51
C HIS A 47 14.64 -15.94 -10.19
N ASP A 48 15.90 -16.13 -9.77
CA ASP A 48 16.30 -16.88 -8.58
C ASP A 48 15.37 -16.63 -7.39
N LYS A 49 14.78 -17.72 -6.88
CA LYS A 49 13.87 -17.67 -5.75
C LYS A 49 14.64 -17.32 -4.48
N HIS A 50 14.25 -16.20 -3.86
CA HIS A 50 14.73 -15.77 -2.56
C HIS A 50 13.87 -16.41 -1.46
N ASP A 51 13.76 -17.74 -1.49
CA ASP A 51 12.86 -18.45 -0.60
C ASP A 51 13.29 -18.23 0.86
N PRO A 52 12.35 -17.82 1.74
CA PRO A 52 12.62 -17.74 3.17
C PRO A 52 12.72 -19.15 3.73
N ILE A 53 13.52 -19.32 4.78
CA ILE A 53 13.66 -20.60 5.48
C ILE A 53 12.62 -20.78 6.60
N GLY A 54 11.91 -19.71 6.94
CA GLY A 54 10.96 -19.70 8.03
C GLY A 54 10.34 -18.33 8.26
N ALA A 55 9.51 -18.24 9.30
CA ALA A 55 8.86 -17.01 9.73
C ALA A 55 8.64 -17.00 11.24
N LEU A 56 8.58 -15.82 11.83
CA LEU A 56 8.24 -15.57 13.22
C LEU A 56 6.99 -14.67 13.24
N ARG A 57 5.96 -15.05 14.00
CA ARG A 57 4.67 -14.35 14.03
C ARG A 57 4.37 -13.71 15.39
N PRO A 58 5.08 -12.65 15.80
CA PRO A 58 4.77 -11.96 17.06
C PRO A 58 3.39 -11.29 16.99
N LYS A 59 2.76 -11.16 18.16
CA LYS A 59 1.43 -10.58 18.36
C LYS A 59 1.48 -9.22 19.05
N GLN A 60 2.63 -8.86 19.63
CA GLN A 60 2.77 -7.64 20.42
C GLN A 60 4.21 -7.09 20.41
N VAL A 61 4.32 -5.80 20.72
CA VAL A 61 5.59 -5.05 20.71
C VAL A 61 6.69 -5.69 21.57
N PRO A 62 6.45 -6.16 22.82
CA PRO A 62 7.51 -6.78 23.62
C PRO A 62 8.13 -8.01 22.96
N GLU A 63 7.35 -8.78 22.20
CA GLU A 63 7.86 -9.94 21.47
C GLU A 63 8.76 -9.51 20.31
N VAL A 64 8.38 -8.46 19.57
CA VAL A 64 9.24 -7.88 18.52
C VAL A 64 10.57 -7.41 19.10
N GLN A 65 10.53 -6.68 20.24
CA GLN A 65 11.74 -6.22 20.92
C GLN A 65 12.67 -7.38 21.29
N GLU A 66 12.10 -8.44 21.89
CA GLU A 66 12.90 -9.57 22.35
C GLU A 66 13.41 -10.45 21.20
N ILE A 67 12.62 -10.62 20.12
CA ILE A 67 13.09 -11.27 18.89
C ILE A 67 14.33 -10.57 18.33
N LEU A 68 14.35 -9.23 18.29
CA LEU A 68 15.52 -8.48 17.81
C LEU A 68 16.72 -8.61 18.76
N ARG A 69 16.51 -8.62 20.09
CA ARG A 69 17.58 -8.88 21.06
C ARG A 69 18.18 -10.27 20.92
N LEU A 70 17.33 -11.29 20.77
CA LEU A 70 17.75 -12.66 20.49
C LEU A 70 18.49 -12.76 19.16
N ALA A 71 18.03 -12.06 18.12
CA ALA A 71 18.71 -12.05 16.83
C ALA A 71 20.15 -11.52 16.95
N ASN A 72 20.35 -10.45 17.72
CA ASN A 72 21.69 -9.92 18.03
C ASN A 72 22.52 -10.88 18.87
N ALA A 73 21.95 -11.47 19.93
CA ALA A 73 22.65 -12.41 20.81
C ALA A 73 23.13 -13.66 20.07
N HIS A 74 22.33 -14.16 19.12
CA HIS A 74 22.66 -15.29 18.26
C HIS A 74 23.48 -14.91 17.01
N ARG A 75 23.75 -13.61 16.81
CA ARG A 75 24.44 -13.04 15.64
C ARG A 75 23.86 -13.54 14.33
N THR A 76 22.53 -13.58 14.24
CA THR A 76 21.84 -14.09 13.05
C THR A 76 21.61 -12.95 12.05
N GLU A 77 22.01 -13.18 10.82
CA GLU A 77 21.63 -12.32 9.67
C GLU A 77 20.32 -12.81 9.02
N ALA A 78 19.58 -13.69 9.70
CA ALA A 78 18.38 -14.28 9.11
C ALA A 78 17.23 -13.26 8.96
N LEU A 79 17.14 -12.23 9.79
CA LEU A 79 16.04 -11.25 9.72
C LEU A 79 16.20 -10.19 8.62
N PHE A 80 17.13 -10.39 7.67
CA PHE A 80 17.28 -9.51 6.50
C PHE A 80 16.44 -10.05 5.33
N PRO A 81 15.28 -9.43 5.02
CA PRO A 81 14.24 -10.03 4.17
C PRO A 81 14.66 -10.29 2.72
N VAL A 82 15.60 -9.50 2.19
CA VAL A 82 16.09 -9.62 0.80
C VAL A 82 17.17 -10.69 0.60
N LYS A 83 17.62 -11.33 1.68
CA LYS A 83 18.66 -12.37 1.60
C LYS A 83 18.04 -13.75 1.40
N LYS A 84 18.63 -14.57 0.53
CA LYS A 84 18.25 -15.98 0.42
C LYS A 84 18.38 -16.68 1.77
N GLY A 85 17.33 -17.40 2.18
CA GLY A 85 17.27 -18.03 3.49
C GLY A 85 17.09 -17.04 4.64
N CYS A 86 16.38 -15.95 4.41
CA CYS A 86 15.89 -15.09 5.47
C CYS A 86 14.77 -15.76 6.28
N VAL A 87 14.54 -15.23 7.48
CA VAL A 87 13.40 -15.54 8.33
C VAL A 87 12.49 -14.32 8.28
N VAL A 88 11.26 -14.52 7.82
CA VAL A 88 10.27 -13.46 7.71
C VAL A 88 9.77 -13.09 9.10
N LEU A 89 9.78 -11.80 9.42
CA LEU A 89 9.06 -11.31 10.58
C LEU A 89 7.64 -10.95 10.12
N ASP A 90 6.69 -11.84 10.39
CA ASP A 90 5.31 -11.72 9.97
C ASP A 90 4.48 -11.04 11.07
N LEU A 91 4.13 -9.77 10.83
CA LEU A 91 3.43 -8.92 11.78
C LEU A 91 1.89 -8.96 11.62
N HIS A 92 1.34 -9.90 10.84
CA HIS A 92 -0.10 -9.90 10.54
C HIS A 92 -0.98 -10.13 11.77
N HIS A 93 -0.47 -10.73 12.85
CA HIS A 93 -1.22 -10.87 14.10
C HIS A 93 -1.31 -9.56 14.90
N MET A 94 -0.50 -8.55 14.59
CA MET A 94 -0.64 -7.20 15.12
C MET A 94 -1.64 -6.43 14.24
N ASN A 95 -2.93 -6.76 14.34
CA ASN A 95 -3.97 -6.29 13.42
C ASN A 95 -5.02 -5.37 14.05
N ARG A 96 -4.66 -4.66 15.13
CA ARG A 96 -5.60 -3.76 15.79
C ARG A 96 -5.64 -2.40 15.11
N ILE A 97 -6.86 -1.93 14.86
CA ILE A 97 -7.13 -0.51 14.68
C ILE A 97 -7.16 0.11 16.07
N ILE A 98 -6.09 0.82 16.43
CA ILE A 98 -5.90 1.41 17.77
C ILE A 98 -6.90 2.54 17.98
N GLU A 99 -7.07 3.39 16.98
CA GLU A 99 -7.94 4.55 17.04
C GLU A 99 -8.43 4.97 15.66
N ILE A 100 -9.67 5.43 15.56
CA ILE A 100 -10.16 6.22 14.42
C ILE A 100 -10.85 7.43 15.02
N ASN A 101 -10.41 8.62 14.63
CA ASN A 101 -10.98 9.89 15.06
C ASN A 101 -11.62 10.59 13.85
N GLU A 102 -12.94 10.71 13.86
CA GLU A 102 -13.70 11.35 12.78
C GLU A 102 -13.52 12.87 12.77
N GLU A 103 -13.55 13.51 13.94
CA GLU A 103 -13.47 14.97 14.09
C GLU A 103 -12.12 15.51 13.59
N SER A 104 -11.03 14.84 13.97
CA SER A 104 -9.67 15.20 13.57
C SER A 104 -9.19 14.44 12.32
N ALA A 105 -10.04 13.60 11.74
CA ALA A 105 -9.80 12.83 10.52
C ALA A 105 -8.45 12.08 10.48
N TYR A 106 -8.22 11.19 11.46
CA TYR A 106 -7.04 10.31 11.47
C TYR A 106 -7.36 8.89 11.93
N THR A 107 -6.41 7.99 11.72
CA THR A 107 -6.38 6.63 12.28
C THR A 107 -5.00 6.29 12.83
N ILE A 108 -4.95 5.40 13.81
CA ILE A 108 -3.73 4.75 14.28
C ILE A 108 -3.93 3.25 14.13
N VAL A 109 -3.02 2.59 13.40
CA VAL A 109 -3.15 1.16 13.07
C VAL A 109 -1.86 0.39 13.31
N GLU A 110 -2.00 -0.90 13.62
CA GLU A 110 -0.91 -1.87 13.66
C GLU A 110 -0.64 -2.49 12.25
N PRO A 111 0.51 -3.14 12.02
CA PRO A 111 0.94 -3.62 10.69
C PRO A 111 -0.01 -4.60 10.01
N GLY A 112 -0.76 -5.38 10.76
CA GLY A 112 -1.70 -6.38 10.24
C GLY A 112 -3.03 -5.81 9.75
N VAL A 113 -3.31 -4.51 9.93
CA VAL A 113 -4.55 -3.88 9.44
C VAL A 113 -4.48 -3.69 7.93
N SER A 114 -5.36 -4.36 7.20
CA SER A 114 -5.53 -4.16 5.76
C SER A 114 -6.40 -2.93 5.43
N PHE A 115 -6.35 -2.47 4.17
CA PHE A 115 -7.28 -1.43 3.72
C PHE A 115 -8.76 -1.90 3.78
N PHE A 116 -9.03 -3.20 3.60
CA PHE A 116 -10.37 -3.77 3.83
C PHE A 116 -10.80 -3.66 5.28
N ASP A 117 -9.94 -4.00 6.24
CA ASP A 117 -10.25 -3.92 7.67
C ASP A 117 -10.60 -2.48 8.07
N LEU A 118 -9.78 -1.52 7.63
CA LEU A 118 -10.02 -0.10 7.89
C LEU A 118 -11.34 0.38 7.27
N TYR A 119 -11.61 0.01 6.01
CA TYR A 119 -12.86 0.35 5.33
C TYR A 119 -14.08 -0.23 6.08
N HIS A 120 -14.03 -1.51 6.44
CA HIS A 120 -15.13 -2.18 7.12
C HIS A 120 -15.39 -1.58 8.50
N GLU A 121 -14.35 -1.20 9.24
CA GLU A 121 -14.51 -0.58 10.56
C GLU A 121 -15.11 0.85 10.45
N ILE A 122 -14.65 1.65 9.49
CA ILE A 122 -15.23 2.97 9.20
C ILE A 122 -16.72 2.83 8.86
N LYS A 123 -17.07 1.89 7.98
CA LYS A 123 -18.47 1.64 7.58
C LYS A 123 -19.32 1.13 8.74
N LYS A 124 -18.80 0.21 9.54
CA LYS A 124 -19.48 -0.34 10.72
C LYS A 124 -19.80 0.72 11.76
N ARG A 125 -18.91 1.69 11.96
CA ARG A 125 -19.09 2.82 12.89
C ARG A 125 -19.94 3.96 12.29
N GLY A 126 -20.20 3.94 10.98
CA GLY A 126 -20.95 4.99 10.30
C GLY A 126 -20.19 6.32 10.16
N LEU A 127 -18.86 6.27 10.13
CA LEU A 127 -18.02 7.48 10.07
C LEU A 127 -17.95 8.05 8.65
N ASN A 128 -17.91 9.37 8.54
CA ASN A 128 -17.78 10.15 7.32
C ASN A 128 -16.31 10.34 6.94
N LEU A 129 -15.58 9.22 6.83
CA LEU A 129 -14.17 9.18 6.45
C LEU A 129 -13.99 8.31 5.21
N TRP A 130 -13.17 8.77 4.27
CA TRP A 130 -12.78 8.05 3.05
C TRP A 130 -11.29 7.74 3.11
N PRO A 131 -10.89 6.51 3.48
CA PRO A 131 -9.49 6.12 3.43
C PRO A 131 -9.01 6.10 1.98
N SER A 132 -7.79 6.59 1.75
CA SER A 132 -7.11 6.35 0.48
C SER A 132 -6.76 4.86 0.39
N VAL A 133 -7.04 4.24 -0.76
CA VAL A 133 -6.79 2.81 -0.99
C VAL A 133 -5.97 2.60 -2.26
N PRO A 134 -5.00 1.66 -2.26
CA PRO A 134 -4.32 1.23 -3.48
C PRO A 134 -5.27 0.40 -4.37
N ALA A 135 -4.80 -0.04 -5.53
CA ALA A 135 -5.61 -0.80 -6.49
C ALA A 135 -6.18 -2.12 -5.92
N ILE A 136 -5.47 -2.75 -4.98
CA ILE A 136 -5.87 -4.00 -4.33
C ILE A 136 -5.90 -3.81 -2.81
N GLY A 137 -7.09 -3.91 -2.20
CA GLY A 137 -7.35 -3.51 -0.82
C GLY A 137 -6.91 -4.49 0.28
N TRP A 138 -6.38 -5.66 -0.05
CA TRP A 138 -5.95 -6.65 0.95
C TRP A 138 -4.63 -6.34 1.65
N GLY A 139 -3.88 -5.33 1.15
CA GLY A 139 -2.55 -5.00 1.64
C GLY A 139 -2.62 -4.26 2.97
N SER A 140 -1.53 -4.32 3.73
CA SER A 140 -1.37 -3.54 4.97
C SER A 140 -1.36 -2.04 4.69
N VAL A 141 -2.12 -1.27 5.47
CA VAL A 141 -2.08 0.21 5.43
C VAL A 141 -0.68 0.71 5.74
N LEU A 142 -0.08 0.17 6.82
CA LEU A 142 1.27 0.51 7.27
C LEU A 142 2.32 0.05 6.25
N GLY A 143 2.25 -1.21 5.81
CA GLY A 143 3.24 -1.78 4.89
C GLY A 143 3.28 -1.05 3.55
N ASN A 144 2.11 -0.72 2.98
CA ASN A 144 2.03 0.07 1.77
C ASN A 144 2.63 1.48 1.97
N THR A 145 2.34 2.12 3.11
CA THR A 145 2.88 3.45 3.43
C THR A 145 4.40 3.45 3.55
N LEU A 146 4.99 2.44 4.21
CA LEU A 146 6.45 2.35 4.36
C LEU A 146 7.17 2.11 3.03
N ASP A 147 6.51 1.47 2.07
CA ASP A 147 7.03 1.30 0.72
C ASP A 147 6.66 2.47 -0.22
N ARG A 148 6.18 3.59 0.34
CA ARG A 148 5.73 4.78 -0.41
C ARG A 148 4.68 4.45 -1.48
N GLY A 149 3.83 3.48 -1.16
CA GLY A 149 2.67 3.16 -1.96
C GLY A 149 1.66 4.31 -1.95
N PHE A 150 0.80 4.33 -2.95
CA PHE A 150 -0.16 5.38 -3.17
C PHE A 150 -1.57 4.80 -3.42
N GLY A 151 -2.56 5.68 -3.32
CA GLY A 151 -3.94 5.47 -3.70
C GLY A 151 -4.44 6.57 -4.64
N TYR A 152 -5.76 6.58 -4.88
CA TYR A 152 -6.37 7.37 -5.95
C TYR A 152 -7.33 8.47 -5.47
N THR A 153 -7.28 8.81 -4.19
CA THR A 153 -8.03 9.94 -3.61
C THR A 153 -7.14 11.19 -3.55
N PRO A 154 -7.64 12.39 -3.17
CA PRO A 154 -6.81 13.59 -3.02
C PRO A 154 -5.60 13.38 -2.10
N GLN A 155 -5.81 12.60 -1.06
CA GLN A 155 -4.77 12.17 -0.13
C GLN A 155 -4.17 10.83 -0.60
N GLY A 156 -3.83 10.74 -1.89
CA GLY A 156 -3.34 9.50 -2.51
C GLY A 156 -1.93 9.12 -2.10
N GLU A 157 -1.09 10.09 -1.73
CA GLU A 157 0.30 9.83 -1.34
C GLU A 157 0.38 9.44 0.15
N HIS A 158 0.35 8.14 0.44
CA HIS A 158 0.22 7.65 1.81
C HIS A 158 1.41 8.09 2.69
N SER A 159 2.63 8.15 2.14
CA SER A 159 3.81 8.59 2.90
C SER A 159 3.71 10.08 3.34
N GLN A 160 2.96 10.89 2.61
CA GLN A 160 2.68 12.28 2.99
C GLN A 160 1.63 12.37 4.10
N LEU A 161 0.63 11.49 4.12
CA LEU A 161 -0.41 11.45 5.14
C LEU A 161 0.02 10.85 6.48
N GLN A 162 1.11 10.11 6.48
CA GLN A 162 1.68 9.58 7.71
C GLN A 162 1.96 10.70 8.71
N CYS A 163 1.57 10.46 9.96
CA CYS A 163 1.77 11.37 11.09
C CYS A 163 2.03 10.53 12.35
N GLY A 164 3.29 10.46 12.79
CA GLY A 164 3.74 9.61 13.89
C GLY A 164 3.93 8.12 13.54
N MET A 165 5.00 7.53 14.05
CA MET A 165 5.29 6.09 14.01
C MET A 165 5.73 5.58 15.38
N GLU A 166 5.45 4.31 15.67
CA GLU A 166 6.08 3.54 16.75
C GLU A 166 7.02 2.50 16.13
N VAL A 167 8.32 2.55 16.46
CA VAL A 167 9.36 1.76 15.81
C VAL A 167 10.20 1.04 16.83
N VAL A 168 10.42 -0.26 16.62
CA VAL A 168 11.43 -1.02 17.35
C VAL A 168 12.75 -0.98 16.57
N LEU A 169 13.77 -0.39 17.17
CA LEU A 169 15.12 -0.31 16.60
C LEU A 169 15.82 -1.68 16.61
N PRO A 170 16.89 -1.88 15.82
CA PRO A 170 17.64 -3.15 15.79
C PRO A 170 18.17 -3.59 17.15
N THR A 171 18.37 -2.66 18.09
CA THR A 171 18.77 -2.94 19.49
C THR A 171 17.64 -3.52 20.36
N GLY A 172 16.39 -3.51 19.85
CA GLY A 172 15.18 -3.81 20.61
C GLY A 172 14.64 -2.62 21.41
N GLU A 173 15.20 -1.41 21.25
CA GLU A 173 14.66 -0.18 21.84
C GLU A 173 13.39 0.27 21.11
N LEU A 174 12.39 0.74 21.85
CA LEU A 174 11.15 1.28 21.30
C LEU A 174 11.23 2.80 21.24
N ILE A 175 11.01 3.37 20.06
CA ILE A 175 10.92 4.82 19.87
C ILE A 175 9.56 5.19 19.26
N ARG A 176 9.17 6.45 19.45
CA ARG A 176 8.06 7.07 18.73
C ARG A 176 8.52 8.36 18.07
N THR A 177 8.14 8.56 16.81
CA THR A 177 8.55 9.75 16.02
C THR A 177 7.61 10.94 16.25
N GLY A 178 8.04 12.13 15.78
CA GLY A 178 7.26 13.36 15.84
C GLY A 178 6.81 13.69 17.27
N MET A 179 5.54 14.08 17.40
CA MET A 179 4.95 14.37 18.70
C MET A 179 4.75 13.14 19.60
N GLY A 180 4.94 11.92 19.09
CA GLY A 180 4.87 10.69 19.88
C GLY A 180 6.04 10.50 20.84
N ALA A 181 7.14 11.22 20.64
CA ALA A 181 8.28 11.22 21.56
C ALA A 181 7.94 11.86 22.91
N MET A 182 6.94 12.74 22.95
CA MET A 182 6.44 13.35 24.17
C MET A 182 5.53 12.36 24.90
N LYS A 183 5.79 12.16 26.20
CA LYS A 183 4.99 11.27 27.05
C LYS A 183 3.51 11.70 27.02
N ASP A 184 2.61 10.74 26.81
CA ASP A 184 1.15 10.93 26.81
C ASP A 184 0.64 12.00 25.81
N SER A 185 1.38 12.22 24.72
CA SER A 185 1.02 13.20 23.70
C SER A 185 -0.19 12.79 22.88
N ALA A 186 -1.27 13.57 22.98
CA ALA A 186 -2.43 13.47 22.09
C ALA A 186 -2.14 13.95 20.65
N LEU A 187 -0.96 14.54 20.41
CA LEU A 187 -0.59 15.11 19.11
C LEU A 187 0.11 14.12 18.18
N PHE A 188 0.29 12.86 18.60
CA PHE A 188 0.99 11.81 17.84
C PHE A 188 0.50 11.68 16.38
N PRO A 189 -0.81 11.61 16.09
CA PRO A 189 -1.33 11.57 14.73
C PRO A 189 -1.79 12.94 14.19
N LEU A 190 -1.40 14.05 14.83
CA LEU A 190 -1.90 15.40 14.49
C LEU A 190 -0.80 16.36 14.02
N PHE A 191 0.44 16.20 14.49
CA PHE A 191 1.56 17.04 14.06
C PHE A 191 2.82 16.21 13.78
N LYS A 192 3.22 16.19 12.50
CA LYS A 192 4.24 15.27 11.96
C LYS A 192 5.65 15.57 12.45
N ASP A 193 6.07 16.84 12.40
CA ASP A 193 7.48 17.19 12.52
C ASP A 193 8.00 17.08 13.97
N GLY A 194 7.14 17.32 14.96
CA GLY A 194 7.54 17.33 16.36
C GLY A 194 8.60 18.39 16.66
N TYR A 195 9.68 18.01 17.34
CA TYR A 195 10.80 18.89 17.66
C TYR A 195 12.14 18.26 17.22
N GLY A 196 13.01 19.07 16.61
CA GLY A 196 14.28 18.61 16.06
C GLY A 196 14.15 18.00 14.67
N PRO A 197 15.09 17.16 14.23
CA PRO A 197 15.01 16.49 12.94
C PRO A 197 13.84 15.49 12.91
N SER A 198 12.98 15.58 11.89
CA SER A 198 12.04 14.50 11.60
C SER A 198 12.81 13.29 11.08
N MET A 199 12.54 12.13 11.68
CA MET A 199 13.20 10.86 11.35
C MET A 199 12.32 9.91 10.55
N ASP A 200 11.04 10.24 10.36
CA ASP A 200 10.03 9.36 9.75
C ASP A 200 10.48 8.82 8.38
N VAL A 201 11.09 9.69 7.56
CA VAL A 201 11.56 9.34 6.21
C VAL A 201 12.69 8.31 6.19
N LEU A 202 13.43 8.15 7.30
CA LEU A 202 14.48 7.15 7.43
C LEU A 202 13.90 5.74 7.48
N PHE A 203 12.64 5.57 7.88
CA PHE A 203 11.99 4.26 7.99
C PHE A 203 11.22 3.85 6.72
N TYR A 204 11.15 4.73 5.71
CA TYR A 204 10.57 4.39 4.42
C TYR A 204 11.59 3.64 3.55
N GLN A 205 11.17 2.49 2.99
CA GLN A 205 12.00 1.68 2.10
C GLN A 205 13.39 1.37 2.67
N SER A 206 13.46 1.15 3.98
CA SER A 206 14.71 0.95 4.70
C SER A 206 14.65 -0.26 5.65
N ASN A 207 15.79 -0.56 6.26
CA ASN A 207 15.96 -1.65 7.22
C ASN A 207 16.36 -1.12 8.61
N LEU A 208 16.07 0.15 8.92
CA LEU A 208 16.52 0.82 10.15
C LEU A 208 15.65 0.52 11.38
N GLY A 209 14.55 -0.22 11.24
CA GLY A 209 13.71 -0.62 12.36
C GLY A 209 12.46 -1.36 11.90
N VAL A 210 11.72 -1.90 12.88
CA VAL A 210 10.44 -2.57 12.67
C VAL A 210 9.33 -1.62 13.14
N VAL A 211 8.55 -1.09 12.22
CA VAL A 211 7.43 -0.19 12.56
C VAL A 211 6.25 -1.04 13.06
N THR A 212 5.76 -0.73 14.24
CA THR A 212 4.72 -1.48 14.96
C THR A 212 3.41 -0.72 15.12
N LYS A 213 3.39 0.60 14.90
CA LYS A 213 2.19 1.42 14.73
C LYS A 213 2.48 2.58 13.80
N ILE A 214 1.46 3.02 13.06
CA ILE A 214 1.52 4.22 12.22
C ILE A 214 0.25 5.05 12.43
N GLY A 215 0.41 6.36 12.59
CA GLY A 215 -0.68 7.31 12.48
C GLY A 215 -0.82 7.80 11.04
N MET A 216 -2.05 7.95 10.57
CA MET A 216 -2.37 8.36 9.20
C MET A 216 -3.52 9.36 9.22
N HIS A 217 -3.37 10.49 8.55
CA HIS A 217 -4.50 11.34 8.22
C HIS A 217 -5.42 10.63 7.21
N ILE A 218 -6.73 10.87 7.32
CA ILE A 218 -7.76 10.34 6.44
C ILE A 218 -8.54 11.51 5.84
N THR A 219 -9.04 11.35 4.62
CA THR A 219 -9.88 12.35 3.96
C THR A 219 -11.29 12.30 4.53
N PRO A 220 -11.88 13.41 4.98
CA PRO A 220 -13.33 13.47 5.25
C PRO A 220 -14.13 13.12 3.98
N ALA A 221 -15.26 12.43 4.13
CA ALA A 221 -16.13 12.12 3.01
C ALA A 221 -16.60 13.43 2.33
N PRO A 222 -16.49 13.57 0.99
CA PRO A 222 -16.93 14.76 0.30
C PRO A 222 -18.46 14.83 0.25
N GLU A 223 -19.02 16.03 0.15
CA GLU A 223 -20.48 16.20 -0.03
C GLU A 223 -20.95 15.72 -1.41
N ALA A 224 -20.11 15.87 -2.44
CA ALA A 224 -20.34 15.35 -3.78
C ALA A 224 -19.10 14.62 -4.33
N TYR A 225 -19.34 13.59 -5.14
CA TYR A 225 -18.31 12.83 -5.83
C TYR A 225 -18.69 12.65 -7.29
N ALA A 226 -17.74 12.88 -8.20
CA ALA A 226 -17.93 12.61 -9.62
C ALA A 226 -16.67 11.98 -10.22
N THR A 227 -16.84 10.89 -10.98
CA THR A 227 -15.79 10.32 -11.82
C THR A 227 -15.83 10.98 -13.19
N VAL A 228 -14.66 11.36 -13.70
CA VAL A 228 -14.53 11.98 -15.02
C VAL A 228 -13.64 11.10 -15.89
N GLU A 229 -14.12 10.81 -17.09
CA GLU A 229 -13.35 10.16 -18.15
C GLU A 229 -13.16 11.13 -19.31
N VAL A 230 -11.92 11.23 -19.81
CA VAL A 230 -11.59 12.00 -21.01
C VAL A 230 -10.93 11.05 -22.01
N SER A 231 -11.57 10.86 -23.17
CA SER A 231 -11.09 9.98 -24.23
C SER A 231 -10.59 10.83 -25.40
N ILE A 232 -9.32 10.66 -25.77
CA ILE A 232 -8.68 11.42 -26.87
C ILE A 232 -8.30 10.48 -28.03
N PRO A 233 -8.49 10.90 -29.29
CA PRO A 233 -8.51 9.98 -30.42
C PRO A 233 -7.12 9.50 -30.87
N GLN A 234 -6.09 10.36 -30.85
CA GLN A 234 -4.80 10.04 -31.47
C GLN A 234 -3.72 9.74 -30.42
N GLU A 235 -2.75 8.89 -30.78
CA GLU A 235 -1.60 8.59 -29.92
C GLU A 235 -0.79 9.85 -29.58
N SER A 236 -0.62 10.75 -30.55
CA SER A 236 0.08 12.03 -30.39
C SER A 236 -0.58 12.99 -29.41
N ASP A 237 -1.87 12.79 -29.11
CA ASP A 237 -2.64 13.69 -28.22
C ASP A 237 -2.26 13.51 -26.73
N LEU A 238 -1.36 12.57 -26.41
CA LEU A 238 -0.85 12.40 -25.05
C LEU A 238 -0.24 13.69 -24.48
N VAL A 239 0.55 14.40 -25.27
CA VAL A 239 1.26 15.62 -24.83
C VAL A 239 0.28 16.73 -24.43
N PRO A 240 -0.68 17.15 -25.29
CA PRO A 240 -1.67 18.15 -24.88
C PRO A 240 -2.59 17.67 -23.76
N LEU A 241 -2.93 16.37 -23.68
CA LEU A 241 -3.70 15.82 -22.56
C LEU A 241 -2.93 15.99 -21.23
N VAL A 242 -1.66 15.58 -21.19
CA VAL A 242 -0.81 15.73 -19.99
C VAL A 242 -0.67 17.20 -19.62
N GLY A 243 -0.51 18.09 -20.59
CA GLY A 243 -0.46 19.54 -20.37
C GLY A 243 -1.73 20.07 -19.67
N SER A 244 -2.90 19.66 -20.17
CA SER A 244 -4.21 20.08 -19.65
C SER A 244 -4.48 19.52 -18.25
N LEU A 245 -4.21 18.22 -18.03
CA LEU A 245 -4.34 17.60 -16.71
C LEU A 245 -3.39 18.23 -15.68
N SER A 246 -2.13 18.45 -16.07
CA SER A 246 -1.14 19.09 -15.20
C SER A 246 -1.55 20.51 -14.80
N ASP A 247 -2.15 21.26 -15.71
CA ASP A 247 -2.68 22.59 -15.42
C ASP A 247 -3.86 22.57 -14.45
N LEU A 248 -4.81 21.65 -14.67
CA LEU A 248 -5.94 21.45 -13.77
C LEU A 248 -5.49 21.01 -12.37
N MET A 249 -4.45 20.18 -12.27
CA MET A 249 -3.84 19.79 -10.99
C MET A 249 -3.15 20.96 -10.29
N ARG A 250 -2.33 21.75 -10.99
CA ARG A 250 -1.66 22.94 -10.40
C ARG A 250 -2.66 23.96 -9.86
N ARG A 251 -3.82 24.07 -10.50
CA ARG A 251 -4.93 24.94 -10.06
C ARG A 251 -5.84 24.29 -9.01
N SER A 252 -5.52 23.10 -8.53
CA SER A 252 -6.32 22.33 -7.57
C SER A 252 -7.78 22.10 -8.03
N VAL A 253 -8.00 22.02 -9.35
CA VAL A 253 -9.29 21.62 -9.93
C VAL A 253 -9.42 20.10 -9.87
N ILE A 254 -8.34 19.38 -10.18
CA ILE A 254 -8.21 17.94 -9.96
C ILE A 254 -7.31 17.77 -8.74
N LEU A 255 -7.83 17.09 -7.72
CA LEU A 255 -7.13 16.92 -6.45
C LEU A 255 -6.45 15.55 -6.32
N ASN A 256 -7.00 14.51 -6.95
CA ASN A 256 -6.42 13.17 -6.92
C ASN A 256 -5.45 12.94 -8.08
N SER A 257 -4.68 11.85 -8.00
CA SER A 257 -3.76 11.43 -9.07
C SER A 257 -4.54 10.92 -10.30
N PRO A 258 -4.50 11.64 -11.44
CA PRO A 258 -5.14 11.17 -12.66
C PRO A 258 -4.41 9.94 -13.22
N SER A 259 -5.17 8.98 -13.74
CA SER A 259 -4.64 7.81 -14.42
C SER A 259 -4.87 7.92 -15.91
N ILE A 260 -3.82 7.77 -16.72
CA ILE A 260 -3.91 7.72 -18.18
C ILE A 260 -3.69 6.27 -18.63
N ALA A 261 -4.58 5.76 -19.47
CA ALA A 261 -4.50 4.41 -20.04
C ALA A 261 -4.39 4.49 -21.57
N ASN A 262 -3.45 3.76 -22.15
CA ASN A 262 -3.43 3.50 -23.59
C ASN A 262 -4.43 2.40 -23.97
N ILE A 263 -4.58 2.17 -25.27
CA ILE A 263 -5.44 1.14 -25.86
C ILE A 263 -5.19 -0.26 -25.27
N PHE A 264 -3.94 -0.60 -24.93
CA PHE A 264 -3.61 -1.88 -24.31
C PHE A 264 -4.23 -1.99 -22.92
N ARG A 265 -4.01 -0.99 -22.06
CA ARG A 265 -4.56 -0.99 -20.70
C ARG A 265 -6.09 -0.91 -20.72
N ILE A 266 -6.68 -0.11 -21.61
CA ILE A 266 -8.14 -0.05 -21.80
C ILE A 266 -8.69 -1.43 -22.17
N ALA A 267 -8.06 -2.12 -23.12
CA ALA A 267 -8.47 -3.47 -23.52
C ALA A 267 -8.28 -4.50 -22.40
N LEU A 268 -7.16 -4.44 -21.68
CA LEU A 268 -6.81 -5.36 -20.59
C LEU A 268 -7.79 -5.28 -19.41
N THR A 269 -8.26 -4.09 -19.07
CA THR A 269 -9.20 -3.86 -17.96
C THR A 269 -10.65 -3.67 -18.42
N SER A 270 -10.96 -4.03 -19.68
CA SER A 270 -12.30 -3.90 -20.23
C SER A 270 -13.27 -4.83 -19.52
N GLN A 271 -14.51 -4.34 -19.30
CA GLN A 271 -15.61 -5.18 -18.82
C GLN A 271 -16.32 -5.93 -19.95
N ASN A 272 -15.92 -5.71 -21.21
CA ASN A 272 -16.47 -6.42 -22.37
C ASN A 272 -15.83 -7.82 -22.50
N PRO A 273 -16.59 -8.92 -22.34
CA PRO A 273 -16.04 -10.28 -22.41
C PRO A 273 -15.39 -10.62 -23.75
N GLU A 274 -15.89 -10.07 -24.86
CA GLU A 274 -15.32 -10.31 -26.19
C GLU A 274 -13.90 -9.74 -26.31
N VAL A 275 -13.70 -8.53 -25.78
CA VAL A 275 -12.39 -7.89 -25.77
C VAL A 275 -11.42 -8.70 -24.93
N LEU A 276 -11.83 -9.14 -23.74
CA LEU A 276 -10.98 -9.96 -22.88
C LEU A 276 -10.63 -11.31 -23.53
N ALA A 277 -11.59 -11.96 -24.19
CA ALA A 277 -11.36 -13.21 -24.91
C ALA A 277 -10.37 -13.02 -26.07
N GLU A 278 -10.44 -11.90 -26.77
CA GLU A 278 -9.49 -11.54 -27.82
C GLU A 278 -8.09 -11.26 -27.27
N MET A 279 -7.99 -10.44 -26.22
CA MET A 279 -6.74 -10.16 -25.53
C MET A 279 -6.06 -11.43 -25.02
N LYS A 280 -6.83 -12.38 -24.47
CA LYS A 280 -6.32 -13.65 -23.94
C LYS A 280 -5.58 -14.50 -24.97
N LYS A 281 -5.87 -14.34 -26.27
CA LYS A 281 -5.13 -15.02 -27.35
C LYS A 281 -3.64 -14.65 -27.37
N TYR A 282 -3.31 -13.46 -26.86
CA TYR A 282 -1.98 -12.86 -26.91
C TYR A 282 -1.30 -12.74 -25.54
N ILE A 283 -1.97 -13.07 -24.42
CA ILE A 283 -1.38 -12.99 -23.07
C ILE A 283 -0.75 -14.33 -22.72
N ASN A 284 0.39 -14.62 -23.36
CA ASN A 284 1.22 -15.81 -23.07
C ASN A 284 2.65 -15.39 -22.72
N PRO A 285 3.39 -16.17 -21.91
CA PRO A 285 4.80 -15.90 -21.63
C PRO A 285 5.62 -15.74 -22.91
N GLY A 286 6.45 -14.68 -22.98
CA GLY A 286 7.32 -14.41 -24.14
C GLY A 286 6.60 -13.84 -25.38
N SER A 287 5.32 -13.47 -25.27
CA SER A 287 4.55 -12.87 -26.37
C SER A 287 4.21 -11.39 -26.11
N CYS A 288 3.79 -10.70 -27.16
CA CYS A 288 3.26 -9.35 -27.10
C CYS A 288 1.92 -9.28 -27.85
N VAL A 289 1.06 -8.36 -27.45
CA VAL A 289 -0.18 -8.09 -28.19
C VAL A 289 0.17 -7.23 -29.41
N PRO A 290 -0.11 -7.68 -30.64
CA PRO A 290 0.16 -6.90 -31.83
C PRO A 290 -0.60 -5.56 -31.79
N TYR A 291 0.07 -4.49 -32.17
CA TYR A 291 -0.55 -3.16 -32.23
C TYR A 291 -1.77 -3.13 -33.17
N SER A 292 -1.71 -3.85 -34.29
CA SER A 292 -2.85 -3.97 -35.22
C SER A 292 -4.09 -4.57 -34.57
N ALA A 293 -3.93 -5.59 -33.70
CA ALA A 293 -5.05 -6.17 -32.97
C ALA A 293 -5.65 -5.17 -31.97
N LEU A 294 -4.81 -4.41 -31.28
CA LEU A 294 -5.28 -3.35 -30.37
C LEU A 294 -6.02 -2.23 -31.12
N GLU A 295 -5.57 -1.86 -32.32
CA GLU A 295 -6.23 -0.86 -33.17
C GLU A 295 -7.57 -1.35 -33.75
N GLU A 296 -7.66 -2.63 -34.12
CA GLU A 296 -8.93 -3.26 -34.52
C GLU A 296 -9.93 -3.25 -33.37
N ILE A 297 -9.50 -3.65 -32.16
CA ILE A 297 -10.31 -3.56 -30.94
C ILE A 297 -10.75 -2.10 -30.70
N ARG A 298 -9.80 -1.15 -30.72
CA ARG A 298 -10.08 0.27 -30.47
C ARG A 298 -11.13 0.81 -31.45
N THR A 299 -10.95 0.54 -32.75
CA THR A 299 -11.85 1.00 -33.81
C THR A 299 -13.23 0.38 -33.64
N ARG A 300 -13.30 -0.93 -33.38
CA ARG A 300 -14.55 -1.67 -33.18
C ARG A 300 -15.33 -1.18 -31.95
N GLN A 301 -14.63 -0.83 -30.87
CA GLN A 301 -15.24 -0.35 -29.63
C GLN A 301 -15.47 1.18 -29.62
N GLY A 302 -15.03 1.91 -30.65
CA GLY A 302 -15.16 3.37 -30.71
C GLY A 302 -14.32 4.10 -29.65
N TRP A 303 -13.20 3.52 -29.22
CA TRP A 303 -12.35 4.12 -28.19
C TRP A 303 -11.39 5.17 -28.77
N GLY A 304 -11.08 6.18 -27.95
CA GLY A 304 -9.87 6.98 -28.15
C GLY A 304 -8.61 6.13 -27.96
N PHE A 305 -7.48 6.65 -28.41
CA PHE A 305 -6.19 6.01 -28.15
C PHE A 305 -5.80 6.09 -26.67
N TRP A 306 -6.02 7.24 -26.05
CA TRP A 306 -5.82 7.42 -24.62
C TRP A 306 -7.13 7.69 -23.91
N LYS A 307 -7.22 7.21 -22.68
CA LYS A 307 -8.29 7.55 -21.76
C LYS A 307 -7.71 7.98 -20.42
N ALA A 308 -8.03 9.19 -19.99
CA ALA A 308 -7.73 9.70 -18.66
C ALA A 308 -8.91 9.47 -17.72
N TYR A 309 -8.62 9.10 -16.48
CA TYR A 309 -9.57 8.90 -15.40
C TYR A 309 -9.13 9.71 -14.18
N PHE A 310 -10.04 10.47 -13.60
CA PHE A 310 -9.84 11.17 -12.33
C PHE A 310 -11.18 11.43 -11.66
N SER A 311 -11.15 12.04 -10.48
CA SER A 311 -12.37 12.27 -9.72
C SER A 311 -12.40 13.67 -9.11
N LEU A 312 -13.62 14.14 -8.85
CA LEU A 312 -13.89 15.40 -8.19
C LEU A 312 -14.50 15.13 -6.81
N TYR A 313 -14.09 15.94 -5.84
CA TYR A 313 -14.49 15.83 -4.43
C TYR A 313 -15.03 17.17 -3.87
N PRO A 314 -15.94 17.89 -4.57
CA PRO A 314 -16.35 19.22 -4.15
C PRO A 314 -17.58 19.22 -3.21
N PRO A 315 -17.93 20.38 -2.64
CA PRO A 315 -19.31 20.68 -2.23
C PRO A 315 -20.30 20.52 -3.39
N VAL A 316 -21.56 20.23 -3.07
CA VAL A 316 -22.61 19.96 -4.08
C VAL A 316 -22.78 21.14 -5.06
N GLU A 317 -22.69 22.36 -4.56
CA GLU A 317 -22.90 23.59 -5.33
C GLU A 317 -21.74 23.89 -6.29
N VAL A 318 -20.55 23.39 -5.98
CA VAL A 318 -19.32 23.66 -6.74
C VAL A 318 -19.15 22.69 -7.92
N LEU A 319 -19.69 21.47 -7.81
CA LEU A 319 -19.54 20.42 -8.82
C LEU A 319 -19.89 20.86 -10.25
N PRO A 320 -21.04 21.53 -10.52
CA PRO A 320 -21.37 21.97 -11.88
C PRO A 320 -20.35 22.95 -12.47
N GLY A 321 -19.75 23.80 -11.63
CA GLY A 321 -18.72 24.75 -12.04
C GLY A 321 -17.39 24.08 -12.40
N LEU A 322 -16.98 23.06 -11.62
CA LEU A 322 -15.78 22.27 -11.92
C LEU A 322 -15.95 21.47 -13.22
N LEU A 323 -17.11 20.84 -13.43
CA LEU A 323 -17.40 20.12 -14.67
C LEU A 323 -17.31 21.03 -15.90
N LYS A 324 -17.88 22.24 -15.85
CA LYS A 324 -17.72 23.25 -16.91
C LYS A 324 -16.26 23.66 -17.12
N THR A 325 -15.47 23.73 -16.05
CA THR A 325 -14.04 24.07 -16.14
C THR A 325 -13.25 22.98 -16.85
N ILE A 326 -13.54 21.72 -16.56
CA ILE A 326 -12.91 20.56 -17.21
C ILE A 326 -13.32 20.48 -18.67
N GLN A 327 -14.61 20.66 -18.99
CA GLN A 327 -15.10 20.65 -20.38
C GLN A 327 -14.48 21.74 -21.26
N ARG A 328 -14.05 22.87 -20.69
CA ARG A 328 -13.33 23.91 -21.43
C ARG A 328 -11.85 23.61 -21.65
N ALA A 329 -11.29 22.71 -20.83
CA ALA A 329 -9.88 22.35 -20.85
C ALA A 329 -9.60 21.06 -21.63
N ALA A 330 -10.61 20.20 -21.78
CA ALA A 330 -10.61 19.01 -22.62
C ALA A 330 -10.87 19.37 -24.10
#